data_AF-A0A7V5GT71-F1
#
_entry.id   AF-A0A7V5GT71-F1
#
_cell.length_a   1.000
_cell.length_b   1.000
_cell.length_c   1.000
_cell.angle_alpha   90.00
_cell.angle_beta   90.00
_cell.angle_gamma   90.00
#
_symmetry.space_group_name_H-M   'P 1'
#
loop_
_entity.id
_entity.type
_entity.pdbx_description
1 polymer ?
#
loop_
_entity_poly.entity_id
_entity_poly.type
_entity_poly.pdbx_seq_one_letter_code
_entity_poly.pdbx_strand_id
1 'polypeptide(L)'
;MHDIRYIRNHPDEFARKLARRGLEVDIDLLLNLDGVRREAVLKLDRMREKRNTISQEIGRRKKSGDEASELREEMIALGGRIKGT
;
A
#
# COMPACT_ATOMS: atom_id res chain seq x y z
N MET A 1 -18.83 9.51 5.88
CA MET A 1 -18.02 8.87 4.82
C MET A 1 -18.73 7.60 4.40
N HIS A 2 -19.03 7.40 3.11
CA HIS A 2 -19.57 6.11 2.65
C HIS A 2 -18.50 5.02 2.74
N ASP A 3 -18.86 3.81 3.15
CA ASP A 3 -17.91 2.70 3.20
C ASP A 3 -17.51 2.30 1.78
N ILE A 4 -16.23 2.53 1.42
CA ILE A 4 -15.68 2.18 0.10
C ILE A 4 -15.79 0.68 -0.19
N ARG A 5 -15.84 -0.18 0.85
CA ARG A 5 -16.06 -1.62 0.68
C ARG A 5 -17.47 -1.90 0.18
N TYR A 6 -18.46 -1.19 0.71
CA TYR A 6 -19.84 -1.31 0.24
C TYR A 6 -19.97 -0.85 -1.21
N ILE A 7 -19.35 0.29 -1.57
CA ILE A 7 -19.36 0.81 -2.95
C ILE A 7 -18.71 -0.19 -3.90
N ARG A 8 -17.59 -0.81 -3.51
CA ARG A 8 -16.90 -1.84 -4.31
C ARG A 8 -17.74 -3.10 -4.51
N ASN A 9 -18.48 -3.51 -3.49
CA ASN A 9 -19.28 -4.73 -3.53
C ASN A 9 -20.66 -4.51 -4.21
N HIS A 10 -21.15 -3.28 -4.23
CA HIS A 10 -22.47 -2.91 -4.75
C HIS A 10 -22.45 -1.61 -5.59
N PRO A 11 -21.59 -1.52 -6.63
CA PRO A 11 -21.39 -0.28 -7.39
C PRO A 11 -22.67 0.20 -8.06
N ASP A 12 -23.43 -0.69 -8.71
CA ASP A 12 -24.67 -0.34 -9.39
C ASP A 12 -25.77 0.09 -8.42
N GLU A 13 -25.85 -0.54 -7.25
CA GLU A 13 -26.83 -0.17 -6.23
C GLU A 13 -26.53 1.24 -5.69
N PHE A 14 -25.25 1.52 -5.47
CA PHE A 14 -24.80 2.84 -5.05
C PHE A 14 -25.07 3.90 -6.12
N ALA A 15 -24.76 3.62 -7.40
CA ALA A 15 -25.07 4.49 -8.53
C ALA A 15 -26.57 4.81 -8.61
N ARG A 16 -27.43 3.79 -8.51
CA ARG A 16 -28.90 3.98 -8.50
C ARG A 16 -29.37 4.85 -7.33
N LYS A 17 -28.80 4.67 -6.14
CA LYS A 17 -29.14 5.49 -4.96
C LYS A 17 -28.73 6.96 -5.14
N LEU A 18 -27.61 7.22 -5.81
CA LEU A 18 -27.18 8.59 -6.14
C LEU A 18 -28.05 9.22 -7.21
N ALA A 19 -28.38 8.47 -8.27
CA ALA A 19 -29.26 8.95 -9.34
C ALA A 19 -30.65 9.37 -8.82
N ARG A 20 -31.22 8.63 -7.85
CA ARG A 20 -32.47 9.02 -7.16
C ARG A 20 -32.40 10.35 -6.42
N ARG A 21 -31.19 10.83 -6.10
CA ARG A 21 -30.93 12.12 -5.45
C ARG A 21 -30.53 13.20 -6.46
N GLY A 22 -30.60 12.91 -7.77
CA GLY A 22 -30.16 13.82 -8.83
C GLY A 22 -28.64 13.98 -8.90
N LEU A 23 -27.87 13.02 -8.36
CA LEU A 23 -26.42 13.03 -8.38
C LEU A 23 -25.90 11.98 -9.36
N GLU A 24 -25.08 12.42 -10.30
CA GLU A 24 -24.28 11.52 -11.14
C GLU A 24 -22.85 11.50 -10.62
N VAL A 25 -22.32 10.30 -10.42
CA VAL A 25 -20.94 10.07 -9.99
C VAL A 25 -20.35 9.03 -10.91
N ASP A 26 -19.13 9.29 -11.38
CA ASP A 26 -18.33 8.32 -12.11
C ASP A 26 -17.83 7.24 -11.13
N ILE A 27 -18.63 6.17 -11.02
CA ILE A 27 -18.31 5.03 -10.15
C ILE A 27 -17.09 4.28 -10.66
N ASP A 28 -16.89 4.22 -11.98
CA ASP A 28 -15.75 3.53 -12.57
C ASP A 28 -14.44 4.23 -12.21
N LEU A 29 -14.40 5.56 -12.33
CA LEU A 29 -13.26 6.36 -11.87
C LEU A 29 -13.01 6.17 -10.38
N LEU A 30 -14.06 6.17 -9.55
CA LEU A 30 -13.93 5.96 -8.11
C LEU A 30 -13.33 4.58 -7.78
N LEU A 31 -13.80 3.52 -8.43
CA LEU A 31 -13.30 2.16 -8.24
C LEU A 31 -11.85 2.01 -8.73
N ASN A 32 -11.50 2.65 -9.84
CA ASN A 32 -10.13 2.70 -10.35
C ASN A 32 -9.19 3.37 -9.35
N LEU A 33 -9.56 4.53 -8.80
CA LEU A 33 -8.78 5.22 -7.78
C LEU A 33 -8.63 4.39 -6.49
N ASP A 34 -9.69 3.70 -6.05
CA ASP A 34 -9.57 2.76 -4.92
C ASP A 34 -8.63 1.57 -5.25
N GLY A 35 -8.66 1.08 -6.49
CA GLY A 35 -7.72 0.08 -6.99
C GLY A 35 -6.27 0.54 -6.86
N VAL A 36 -5.94 1.69 -7.46
CA VAL A 36 -4.60 2.29 -7.40
C VAL A 36 -4.14 2.48 -5.95
N ARG A 37 -5.02 3.00 -5.08
CA ARG A 37 -4.72 3.18 -3.66
C ARG A 37 -4.41 1.85 -2.97
N ARG A 38 -5.21 0.80 -3.20
CA ARG A 38 -4.98 -0.52 -2.59
C ARG A 38 -3.67 -1.14 -3.04
N GLU A 39 -3.33 -1.01 -4.32
CA GLU A 39 -2.03 -1.46 -4.82
C GLU A 39 -0.87 -0.71 -4.20
N ALA A 40 -0.97 0.61 -4.06
CA ALA A 40 0.06 1.43 -3.41
C ALA A 40 0.27 1.01 -1.95
N VAL A 41 -0.82 0.81 -1.19
CA VAL A 41 -0.77 0.31 0.18
C VAL A 41 -0.10 -1.06 0.24
N LEU A 42 -0.48 -1.99 -0.63
CA LEU A 42 0.12 -3.33 -0.66
C LEU A 42 1.62 -3.29 -0.98
N LYS A 43 2.03 -2.43 -1.92
CA LYS A 43 3.46 -2.22 -2.25
C LYS A 43 4.21 -1.66 -1.03
N LEU A 44 3.64 -0.65 -0.37
CA LEU A 44 4.22 -0.04 0.82
C LEU A 44 4.41 -1.06 1.95
N ASP A 45 3.41 -1.90 2.21
CA ASP A 45 3.46 -2.92 3.26
C ASP A 45 4.54 -3.97 2.97
N ARG A 46 4.64 -4.45 1.72
CA ARG A 46 5.72 -5.36 1.29
C ARG A 46 7.10 -4.74 1.46
N MET A 47 7.25 -3.44 1.17
CA MET A 47 8.52 -2.73 1.35
C MET A 47 8.88 -2.61 2.84
N ARG A 48 7.90 -2.33 3.70
CA ARG A 48 8.09 -2.27 5.16
C ARG A 48 8.48 -3.64 5.72
N GLU A 49 7.81 -4.70 5.28
CA GLU A 49 8.14 -6.08 5.65
C GLU A 49 9.58 -6.41 5.25
N LYS A 50 9.95 -6.17 3.99
CA LYS A 50 11.31 -6.41 3.50
C LYS A 50 12.37 -5.64 4.30
N ARG A 51 12.11 -4.37 4.63
CA ARG A 51 13.00 -3.56 5.47
C ARG A 51 13.19 -4.17 6.85
N ASN A 52 12.13 -4.67 7.47
CA ASN A 52 12.19 -5.32 8.79
C ASN A 52 13.00 -6.62 8.73
N THR A 53 12.81 -7.44 7.69
CA THR A 53 13.58 -8.66 7.48
C THR A 53 15.08 -8.36 7.31
N ILE A 54 15.43 -7.36 6.49
CA ILE A 54 16.82 -6.93 6.33
C ILE A 54 17.42 -6.44 7.66
N SER A 55 16.66 -5.64 8.43
CA SER A 55 17.10 -5.16 9.75
C SER A 55 17.42 -6.31 10.72
N GLN A 56 16.56 -7.33 10.75
CA GLN A 56 16.79 -8.53 11.56
C GLN A 56 18.04 -9.29 11.12
N GLU A 57 18.25 -9.44 9.81
CA GLU A 57 19.42 -10.14 9.25
C GLU A 57 20.73 -9.39 9.54
N ILE A 58 20.75 -8.05 9.43
CA ILE A 58 21.89 -7.23 9.87
C ILE A 58 22.21 -7.49 11.35
N GLY A 59 21.19 -7.54 12.20
CA GLY A 59 21.35 -7.84 13.62
C GLY A 59 21.93 -9.23 13.89
N ARG A 60 21.57 -10.23 13.07
CA ARG A 60 22.14 -11.59 13.16
C ARG A 60 23.60 -11.60 12.74
N ARG A 61 23.94 -11.05 11.57
CA ARG A 61 25.32 -10.98 11.06
C ARG A 61 26.25 -10.22 11.99
N LYS A 62 25.78 -9.11 12.56
CA LYS A 62 26.55 -8.35 13.56
C LYS A 62 26.87 -9.20 14.82
N LYS A 63 25.99 -10.12 15.22
CA LYS A 63 26.23 -11.02 16.36
C LYS A 63 27.19 -12.15 16.02
N SER A 64 27.17 -12.67 14.79
CA SER A 64 28.12 -13.70 14.33
C SER A 64 29.50 -13.14 13.97
N GLY A 65 29.64 -11.81 13.88
CA GLY A 65 30.87 -11.15 13.45
C GLY A 65 31.00 -11.04 11.93
N ASP A 66 29.93 -11.35 11.19
CA ASP A 66 29.88 -11.30 9.74
C ASP A 66 29.67 -9.87 9.21
N GLU A 67 30.13 -9.66 7.97
CA GLU A 67 29.97 -8.42 7.23
C GLU A 67 28.49 -8.22 6.79
N ALA A 68 28.00 -6.98 6.87
CA ALA A 68 26.61 -6.62 6.59
C ALA A 68 26.48 -5.23 5.93
N SER A 69 27.49 -4.79 5.20
CA SER A 69 27.53 -3.47 4.53
C SER A 69 26.48 -3.41 3.42
N GLU A 70 26.43 -4.42 2.55
CA GLU A 70 25.47 -4.53 1.46
C GLU A 70 24.01 -4.48 1.96
N LEU A 71 23.71 -5.23 3.03
CA LEU A 71 22.38 -5.23 3.64
C LEU A 71 22.03 -3.87 4.26
N ARG A 72 23.01 -3.16 4.83
CA ARG A 72 22.81 -1.81 5.37
C ARG A 72 22.48 -0.81 4.27
N GLU A 73 23.18 -0.89 3.14
CA GLU A 73 22.92 -0.05 1.97
C GLU A 73 21.53 -0.33 1.38
N GLU A 74 21.17 -1.61 1.24
CA GLU A 74 19.82 -2.00 0.78
C GLU A 74 18.73 -1.47 1.71
N MET A 75 18.94 -1.55 3.04
CA MET A 75 17.99 -1.03 4.03
C MET A 75 17.81 0.49 3.90
N ILE A 76 18.89 1.25 3.68
CA ILE A 76 18.84 2.71 3.51
C ILE A 76 18.09 3.06 2.21
N ALA A 77 18.44 2.41 1.10
CA ALA A 77 17.78 2.62 -0.19
C ALA A 77 16.27 2.31 -0.11
N LEU A 78 15.90 1.21 0.56
CA LEU A 78 14.51 0.82 0.76
C LEU A 78 13.78 1.84 1.65
N GLY A 79 14.43 2.35 2.70
CA GLY A 79 13.89 3.42 3.54
C GLY A 79 13.63 4.72 2.77
N GLY A 80 14.49 5.06 1.80
CA GLY A 80 14.28 6.19 0.89
C GLY A 80 13.05 5.99 0.00
N ARG A 81 12.90 4.80 -0.60
CA ARG A 81 11.74 4.47 -1.44
C ARG A 81 10.42 4.49 -0.67
N ILE A 82 10.41 3.99 0.58
CA ILE A 82 9.24 4.02 1.46
C ILE A 82 8.80 5.46 1.76
N LYS A 83 9.73 6.41 1.95
CA LYS A 83 9.39 7.82 2.23
C LYS A 83 8.84 8.56 1.01
N GLY A 84 9.14 8.11 -0.20
CA GLY A 84 8.66 8.72 -1.45
C GLY A 84 7.39 8.09 -2.02
N THR A 85 6.79 7.13 -1.31
CA THR A 85 5.52 6.47 -1.68
C THR A 85 4.40 7.05 -0.84
#